data_AF-A0A7Y1TAV0-F1
#
_entry.id   AF-A0A7Y1TAV0-F1
#
_cell.length_a   1.000
_cell.length_b   1.000
_cell.length_c   1.000
_cell.angle_alpha   90.00
_cell.angle_beta   90.00
_cell.angle_gamma   90.00
#
_symmetry.space_group_name_H-M   'P 1'
#
loop_
_entity.id
_entity.type
_entity.pdbx_description
1 polymer ?
#
loop_
_entity_poly.entity_id
_entity_poly.type
_entity_poly.pdbx_seq_one_letter_code
_entity_poly.pdbx_strand_id
1 'polypeptide(L)'
;MRGQFAREKEALLLQLEEACSTLKSASTMNQKLEQELNELRENGEQQRDLLEQQLSANTNQQGVDFFALQKQFRRELQEKLLAQTSELKARLEMRDVEVHYRDQQIKSLKQQLADAATGNRSVEPDLAGEYAWQEEIAELEQQGVNFMLALPAMRPLNIPAAELAAYRREPENYVAAKLGIEPALYQAWLLYSRNPVCVEQVTEDCQCGARLEIVRPSEFIPDVSNRCPDHRDNLVEKLNLGR
;
A
#
# COMPACT_ATOMS: atom_id res chain seq x y z
N MET A 1 -104.27 -1.18 79.34
CA MET A 1 -104.60 -1.40 77.91
C MET A 1 -104.43 -0.11 77.11
N ARG A 2 -105.40 0.82 77.01
CA ARG A 2 -105.31 1.99 76.08
C ARG A 2 -104.11 2.94 76.31
N GLY A 3 -103.67 3.16 77.55
CA GLY A 3 -102.52 4.05 77.84
C GLY A 3 -101.12 3.45 77.57
N GLN A 4 -100.99 2.12 77.54
CA GLN A 4 -99.73 1.46 77.18
C GLN A 4 -99.52 1.51 75.66
N PHE A 5 -100.57 1.23 74.89
CA PHE A 5 -100.54 1.36 73.42
C PHE A 5 -100.26 2.79 72.94
N ALA A 6 -100.70 3.82 73.68
CA ALA A 6 -100.39 5.21 73.36
C ALA A 6 -98.90 5.53 73.54
N ARG A 7 -98.29 5.06 74.64
CA ARG A 7 -96.85 5.24 74.91
C ARG A 7 -95.98 4.44 73.94
N GLU A 8 -96.37 3.22 73.60
CA GLU A 8 -95.69 2.40 72.60
C GLU A 8 -95.77 3.04 71.20
N LYS A 9 -96.93 3.60 70.84
CA LYS A 9 -97.10 4.35 69.59
C LYS A 9 -96.21 5.60 69.55
N GLU A 10 -96.13 6.37 70.64
CA GLU A 10 -95.25 7.54 70.74
C GLU A 10 -93.77 7.16 70.67
N ALA A 11 -93.34 6.08 71.32
CA ALA A 11 -91.97 5.58 71.23
C ALA A 11 -91.61 5.10 69.82
N LEU A 12 -92.54 4.42 69.12
CA LEU A 12 -92.35 4.01 67.73
C LEU A 12 -92.29 5.20 66.77
N LEU A 13 -93.06 6.27 67.02
CA LEU A 13 -92.99 7.50 66.22
C LEU A 13 -91.64 8.20 66.39
N LEU A 14 -91.12 8.29 67.62
CA LEU A 14 -89.79 8.85 67.89
C LEU A 14 -88.68 8.02 67.22
N GLN A 15 -88.73 6.69 67.29
CA GLN A 15 -87.79 5.81 66.60
C GLN A 15 -87.87 5.95 65.07
N LEU A 16 -89.08 6.15 64.53
CA LEU A 16 -89.28 6.38 63.10
C LEU A 16 -88.69 7.73 62.69
N GLU A 17 -88.86 8.79 63.49
CA GLU A 17 -88.26 10.10 63.24
C GLU A 17 -86.72 10.04 63.28
N GLU A 18 -86.14 9.33 64.26
CA GLU A 18 -84.70 9.12 64.38
C GLU A 18 -84.15 8.31 63.19
N ALA A 19 -84.82 7.21 62.82
CA ALA A 19 -84.48 6.41 61.63
C ALA A 19 -84.61 7.23 60.34
N CYS A 20 -85.63 8.07 60.20
CA CYS A 20 -85.77 8.97 59.05
C CYS A 20 -84.68 10.04 59.02
N SER A 21 -84.25 10.56 60.16
CA SER A 21 -83.18 11.57 60.24
C SER A 21 -81.81 10.99 59.86
N THR A 22 -81.51 9.76 60.32
CA THR A 22 -80.28 9.03 60.00
C THR A 22 -80.24 8.55 58.55
N LEU A 23 -81.37 8.10 58.00
CA LEU A 23 -81.48 7.78 56.57
C LEU A 23 -81.23 9.02 55.70
N LYS A 24 -81.77 10.18 56.10
CA LYS A 24 -81.52 11.45 55.41
C LYS A 24 -80.04 11.85 55.47
N SER A 25 -79.40 11.77 56.64
CA SER A 25 -77.97 12.11 56.74
C SER A 25 -77.09 11.15 55.92
N ALA A 26 -77.37 9.84 55.98
CA ALA A 26 -76.67 8.84 55.18
C ALA A 26 -76.87 9.07 53.67
N SER A 27 -78.09 9.40 53.23
CA SER A 27 -78.37 9.73 51.83
C SER A 27 -77.60 10.97 51.37
N THR A 28 -77.52 12.03 52.19
CA THR A 28 -76.72 13.21 51.84
C THR A 28 -75.22 12.93 51.79
N MET A 29 -74.72 12.03 52.66
CA MET A 29 -73.32 11.63 52.64
C MET A 29 -72.98 10.78 51.41
N ASN A 30 -73.86 9.84 51.03
CA ASN A 30 -73.71 9.06 49.81
C ASN A 30 -73.70 9.96 48.56
N GLN A 31 -74.60 10.96 48.49
CA GLN A 31 -74.60 11.92 47.38
C GLN A 31 -73.29 12.72 47.29
N LYS A 32 -72.72 13.14 48.42
CA LYS A 32 -71.41 13.83 48.44
C LYS A 32 -70.28 12.92 47.98
N LEU A 33 -70.24 11.68 48.46
CA LEU A 33 -69.23 10.71 48.06
C LEU A 33 -69.34 10.35 46.57
N GLU A 34 -70.57 10.23 46.03
CA GLU A 34 -70.79 10.03 44.60
C GLU A 34 -70.30 11.23 43.77
N GLN A 35 -70.50 12.46 44.26
CA GLN A 35 -69.95 13.68 43.65
C GLN A 35 -68.42 13.67 43.67
N GLU A 36 -67.80 13.41 44.82
CA GLU A 36 -66.34 13.33 44.94
C GLU A 36 -65.74 12.22 44.06
N LEU A 37 -66.40 11.06 43.98
CA LEU A 37 -65.96 9.97 43.09
C LEU A 37 -66.07 10.35 41.60
N ASN A 38 -67.11 11.09 41.21
CA ASN A 38 -67.24 11.58 39.84
C ASN A 38 -66.19 12.64 39.53
N GLU A 39 -65.96 13.59 40.43
CA GLU A 39 -64.91 14.61 40.27
C GLU A 39 -63.51 13.98 40.17
N LEU A 40 -63.21 12.98 41.02
CA LEU A 40 -61.95 12.24 40.96
C LEU A 40 -61.80 11.44 39.66
N ARG A 41 -62.89 10.86 39.14
CA ARG A 41 -62.90 10.17 37.85
C ARG A 41 -62.65 11.11 36.69
N GLU A 42 -63.36 12.24 36.63
CA GLU A 42 -63.19 13.26 35.59
C GLU A 42 -61.77 13.82 35.60
N ASN A 43 -61.21 14.13 36.78
CA ASN A 43 -59.82 14.57 36.90
C ASN A 43 -58.84 13.48 36.43
N GLY A 44 -59.10 12.21 36.78
CA GLY A 44 -58.30 11.08 36.32
C GLY A 44 -58.32 10.91 34.79
N GLU A 45 -59.49 11.06 34.16
CA GLU A 45 -59.64 11.03 32.71
C GLU A 45 -58.92 12.21 32.04
N GLN A 46 -59.10 13.43 32.56
CA GLN A 46 -58.39 14.63 32.06
C GLN A 46 -56.87 14.49 32.15
N GLN A 47 -56.35 13.94 33.25
CA GLN A 47 -54.92 13.70 33.41
C GLN A 47 -54.40 12.65 32.41
N ARG A 48 -55.17 11.58 32.18
CA ARG A 48 -54.81 10.56 31.18
C ARG A 48 -54.79 11.15 29.78
N ASP A 49 -55.80 11.91 29.40
CA ASP A 49 -55.87 12.54 28.08
C ASP A 49 -54.72 13.53 27.86
N LEU A 50 -54.38 14.32 28.87
CA LEU A 50 -53.24 15.24 28.82
C LEU A 50 -51.93 14.49 28.60
N LEU A 51 -51.70 13.41 29.36
CA LEU A 51 -50.49 12.60 29.23
C LEU A 51 -50.41 11.91 27.87
N GLU A 52 -51.53 11.43 27.33
CA GLU A 52 -51.58 10.81 26.00
C GLU A 52 -51.27 11.84 24.89
N GLN A 53 -51.79 13.07 25.01
CA GLN A 53 -51.45 14.17 24.11
C GLN A 53 -49.96 14.54 24.21
N GLN A 54 -49.39 14.59 25.41
CA GLN A 54 -47.96 14.88 25.59
C GLN A 54 -47.07 13.78 25.01
N LEU A 55 -47.42 12.51 25.23
CA LEU A 55 -46.67 11.37 24.70
C LEU A 55 -46.73 11.31 23.17
N SER A 56 -47.91 11.51 22.58
CA SER A 56 -48.06 11.53 21.12
C SER A 56 -47.33 12.71 20.49
N ALA A 57 -47.38 13.90 21.08
CA ALA A 57 -46.63 15.06 20.63
C ALA A 57 -45.11 14.81 20.69
N ASN A 58 -44.61 14.25 21.79
CA ASN A 58 -43.19 13.95 21.96
C ASN A 58 -42.71 12.87 20.98
N THR A 59 -43.48 11.80 20.81
CA THR A 59 -43.16 10.71 19.88
C THR A 59 -43.12 11.22 18.43
N ASN A 60 -44.08 12.07 18.05
CA ASN A 60 -44.10 12.67 16.72
C ASN A 60 -42.92 13.62 16.50
N GLN A 61 -42.58 14.46 17.49
CA GLN A 61 -41.42 15.35 17.42
C GLN A 61 -40.12 14.56 17.27
N GLN A 62 -39.90 13.55 18.11
CA GLN A 62 -38.72 12.68 18.02
C GLN A 62 -38.61 11.97 16.66
N GLY A 63 -39.74 11.50 16.12
CA GLY A 63 -39.78 10.88 14.79
C GLY A 63 -39.42 11.86 13.66
N VAL A 64 -39.94 13.10 13.73
CA VAL A 64 -39.63 14.17 12.77
C VAL A 64 -38.15 14.58 12.86
N ASP A 65 -37.63 14.78 14.06
CA ASP A 65 -36.24 15.17 14.30
C ASP A 65 -35.27 14.09 13.82
N PHE A 66 -35.56 12.81 14.10
CA PHE A 66 -34.75 11.69 13.62
C PHE A 66 -34.75 11.62 12.08
N PHE A 67 -35.91 11.76 11.44
CA PHE A 67 -36.02 11.71 9.98
C PHE A 67 -35.31 12.90 9.32
N ALA A 68 -35.45 14.10 9.90
CA ALA A 68 -34.77 15.31 9.43
C ALA A 68 -33.25 15.15 9.52
N LEU A 69 -32.76 14.66 10.66
CA LEU A 69 -31.34 14.40 10.89
C LEU A 69 -30.79 13.32 9.95
N GLN A 70 -31.52 12.21 9.76
CA GLN A 70 -31.15 11.17 8.81
C GLN A 70 -31.07 11.70 7.37
N LYS A 71 -32.03 12.53 6.97
CA LYS A 71 -32.04 13.16 5.64
C LYS A 71 -30.87 14.13 5.45
N GLN A 72 -30.53 14.90 6.48
CA GLN A 72 -29.36 15.79 6.45
C GLN A 72 -28.06 15.00 6.33
N PHE A 73 -27.83 14.00 7.17
CA PHE A 73 -26.64 13.15 7.09
C PHE A 73 -26.51 12.46 5.72
N ARG A 74 -27.62 12.00 5.15
CA ARG A 74 -27.62 11.39 3.82
C ARG A 74 -27.20 12.39 2.74
N ARG A 75 -27.67 13.64 2.83
CA ARG A 75 -27.27 14.72 1.89
C ARG A 75 -25.79 15.06 2.05
N GLU A 76 -25.33 15.29 3.26
CA GLU A 76 -23.92 15.60 3.54
C GLU A 76 -22.99 14.49 3.08
N LEU A 77 -23.37 13.22 3.32
CA LEU A 77 -22.60 12.07 2.83
C LEU A 77 -22.57 12.04 1.30
N GLN A 78 -23.70 12.30 0.63
CA GLN A 78 -23.77 12.36 -0.82
C GLN A 78 -22.91 13.49 -1.39
N GLU A 79 -22.93 14.67 -0.78
CA GLU A 79 -22.10 15.81 -1.18
C GLU A 79 -20.61 15.49 -1.00
N LYS A 80 -20.21 14.89 0.12
CA LYS A 80 -18.83 14.44 0.34
C LYS A 80 -18.38 13.42 -0.69
N LEU A 81 -19.23 12.43 -1.00
CA LEU A 81 -18.94 11.42 -2.02
C LEU A 81 -18.78 12.06 -3.40
N LEU A 82 -19.66 13.00 -3.77
CA LEU A 82 -19.56 13.71 -5.05
C LEU A 82 -18.29 14.56 -5.12
N ALA A 83 -17.96 15.29 -4.05
CA ALA A 83 -16.74 16.09 -3.97
C ALA A 83 -15.49 15.23 -4.14
N GLN A 84 -15.37 14.15 -3.36
CA GLN A 84 -14.25 13.21 -3.46
C GLN A 84 -14.17 12.55 -4.84
N THR A 85 -15.30 12.14 -5.41
CA THR A 85 -15.34 11.54 -6.74
C THR A 85 -14.90 12.55 -7.80
N SER A 86 -15.32 13.81 -7.70
CA SER A 86 -14.92 14.87 -8.63
C SER A 86 -13.43 15.20 -8.55
N GLU A 87 -12.87 15.21 -7.33
CA GLU A 87 -11.46 15.42 -7.09
C GLU A 87 -10.62 14.27 -7.67
N LEU A 88 -11.03 13.03 -7.44
CA LEU A 88 -10.35 11.86 -7.99
C LEU A 88 -10.42 11.85 -9.52
N LYS A 89 -11.57 12.22 -10.12
CA LYS A 89 -11.70 12.36 -11.57
C LYS A 89 -10.74 13.41 -12.14
N ALA A 90 -10.67 14.59 -11.52
CA ALA A 90 -9.73 15.63 -11.95
C ALA A 90 -8.27 15.17 -11.84
N ARG A 91 -7.92 14.41 -10.79
CA ARG A 91 -6.58 13.81 -10.65
C ARG A 91 -6.28 12.79 -11.74
N LEU A 92 -7.25 11.96 -12.11
CA LEU A 92 -7.10 11.00 -13.20
C LEU A 92 -6.92 11.72 -14.55
N GLU A 93 -7.74 12.73 -14.84
CA GLU A 93 -7.63 13.53 -16.06
C GLU A 93 -6.24 14.17 -16.20
N MET A 94 -5.67 14.71 -15.11
CA MET A 94 -4.30 15.22 -15.13
C MET A 94 -3.26 14.14 -15.44
N ARG A 95 -3.44 12.92 -14.91
CA ARG A 95 -2.52 11.80 -15.17
C ARG A 95 -2.67 11.27 -16.59
N ASP A 96 -3.86 11.24 -17.15
CA ASP A 96 -4.09 10.86 -18.54
C ASP A 96 -3.38 11.81 -19.51
N VAL A 97 -3.40 13.11 -19.24
CA VAL A 97 -2.63 14.11 -20.02
C VAL A 97 -1.13 13.89 -19.88
N GLU A 98 -0.62 13.61 -18.67
CA GLU A 98 0.80 13.32 -18.44
C GLU A 98 1.26 12.06 -19.18
N VAL A 99 0.46 10.99 -19.13
CA VAL A 99 0.71 9.75 -19.88
C VAL A 99 0.74 10.04 -21.37
N HIS A 100 -0.24 10.79 -21.89
CA HIS A 100 -0.27 11.12 -23.31
C HIS A 100 0.95 11.94 -23.75
N TYR A 101 1.39 12.89 -22.93
CA TYR A 101 2.60 13.66 -23.17
C TYR A 101 3.86 12.79 -23.16
N ARG A 102 4.00 11.88 -22.18
CA ARG A 102 5.10 10.92 -22.14
C ARG A 102 5.11 9.98 -23.33
N ASP A 103 3.94 9.50 -23.76
CA ASP A 103 3.83 8.66 -24.95
C ASP A 103 4.27 9.40 -26.21
N GLN A 104 3.91 10.68 -26.35
CA GLN A 104 4.38 11.51 -27.45
C GLN A 104 5.91 11.71 -27.40
N GLN A 105 6.48 11.96 -26.21
CA GLN A 105 7.93 12.04 -26.04
C GLN A 105 8.64 10.73 -26.39
N ILE A 106 8.12 9.59 -25.91
CA ILE A 106 8.66 8.26 -26.22
C ILE A 106 8.59 8.00 -27.71
N LYS A 107 7.48 8.33 -28.38
CA LYS A 107 7.36 8.20 -29.84
C LYS A 107 8.38 9.06 -30.56
N SER A 108 8.55 10.32 -30.14
CA SER A 108 9.55 11.22 -30.72
C SER A 108 10.97 10.69 -30.53
N LEU A 109 11.33 10.23 -29.33
CA LEU A 109 12.65 9.65 -29.06
C LEU A 109 12.87 8.34 -29.82
N LYS A 110 11.85 7.48 -29.93
CA LYS A 110 11.92 6.27 -30.76
C LYS A 110 12.12 6.60 -32.23
N GLN A 111 11.45 7.64 -32.72
CA GLN A 111 11.67 8.12 -34.09
C GLN A 111 13.10 8.66 -34.26
N GLN A 112 13.60 9.48 -33.34
CA GLN A 112 14.98 9.97 -33.37
C GLN A 112 16.00 8.83 -33.29
N LEU A 113 15.74 7.79 -32.49
CA LEU A 113 16.57 6.59 -32.43
C LEU A 113 16.49 5.79 -33.73
N ALA A 114 15.32 5.68 -34.34
CA ALA A 114 15.18 5.02 -35.64
C ALA A 114 15.87 5.82 -36.76
N ASP A 115 15.77 7.16 -36.73
CA ASP A 115 16.43 8.07 -37.67
C ASP A 115 17.96 8.05 -37.47
N ALA A 116 18.43 8.00 -36.22
CA ALA A 116 19.85 7.83 -35.91
C ALA A 116 20.35 6.42 -36.26
N ALA A 117 19.53 5.38 -36.05
CA ALA A 117 19.86 4.01 -36.42
C ALA A 117 19.87 3.82 -37.93
N THR A 118 18.98 4.49 -38.67
CA THR A 118 18.96 4.50 -40.14
C THR A 118 20.07 5.38 -40.70
N GLY A 119 20.36 6.53 -40.08
CA GLY A 119 21.53 7.35 -40.38
C GLY A 119 22.85 6.60 -40.12
N ASN A 120 22.91 5.82 -39.05
CA ASN A 120 23.98 4.85 -38.78
C ASN A 120 23.84 3.56 -39.58
N ARG A 121 22.75 3.32 -40.31
CA ARG A 121 22.62 2.21 -41.28
C ARG A 121 23.01 2.66 -42.68
N SER A 122 23.05 3.97 -42.95
CA SER A 122 23.93 4.54 -43.97
C SER A 122 25.42 4.33 -43.62
N VAL A 123 25.69 4.05 -42.34
CA VAL A 123 26.93 3.46 -41.82
C VAL A 123 26.65 2.00 -41.43
N GLU A 124 25.93 1.25 -42.26
CA GLU A 124 26.24 -0.19 -42.31
C GLU A 124 27.76 -0.30 -42.39
N PRO A 125 28.40 -1.26 -41.72
CA PRO A 125 29.79 -1.55 -42.01
C PRO A 125 29.78 -1.76 -43.52
N ASP A 126 30.26 -0.78 -44.27
CA ASP A 126 30.49 -0.94 -45.69
C ASP A 126 31.17 -2.29 -45.74
N LEU A 127 30.58 -3.29 -46.41
CA LEU A 127 31.30 -4.54 -46.58
C LEU A 127 32.66 -4.18 -47.21
N ALA A 128 32.69 -3.14 -48.05
CA ALA A 128 33.90 -2.46 -48.51
C ALA A 128 34.84 -1.92 -47.39
N GLY A 129 34.33 -1.38 -46.29
CA GLY A 129 35.09 -0.89 -45.14
C GLY A 129 35.55 -2.00 -44.18
N GLU A 130 34.77 -3.08 -43.99
CA GLU A 130 35.24 -4.27 -43.28
C GLU A 130 36.33 -5.01 -44.08
N TYR A 131 36.19 -5.11 -45.42
CA TYR A 131 37.25 -5.63 -46.30
C TYR A 131 38.47 -4.70 -46.31
N ALA A 132 38.29 -3.37 -46.39
CA ALA A 132 39.39 -2.42 -46.34
C ALA A 132 40.18 -2.48 -45.03
N TRP A 133 39.51 -2.58 -43.88
CA TRP A 133 40.15 -2.78 -42.58
C TRP A 133 40.92 -4.11 -42.51
N GLN A 134 40.38 -5.18 -43.09
CA GLN A 134 41.06 -6.48 -43.12
C GLN A 134 42.30 -6.44 -44.03
N GLU A 135 42.23 -5.74 -45.16
CA GLU A 135 43.35 -5.52 -46.08
C GLU A 135 44.46 -4.68 -45.42
N GLU A 136 44.11 -3.56 -44.78
CA GLU A 136 45.06 -2.72 -44.05
C GLU A 136 45.76 -3.48 -42.92
N ILE A 137 45.02 -4.29 -42.17
CA ILE A 137 45.58 -5.13 -41.10
C ILE A 137 46.50 -6.21 -41.66
N ALA A 138 46.12 -6.84 -42.76
CA ALA A 138 46.95 -7.83 -43.44
C ALA A 138 48.24 -7.20 -43.98
N GLU A 139 48.17 -5.96 -44.50
CA GLU A 139 49.35 -5.21 -44.92
C GLU A 139 50.29 -4.91 -43.74
N LEU A 140 49.76 -4.48 -42.59
CA LEU A 140 50.55 -4.26 -41.38
C LEU A 140 51.25 -5.54 -40.90
N GLU A 141 50.57 -6.70 -40.94
CA GLU A 141 51.17 -7.99 -40.59
C GLU A 141 52.29 -8.36 -41.59
N GLN A 142 52.09 -8.12 -42.89
CA GLN A 142 53.14 -8.32 -43.92
C GLN A 142 54.35 -7.39 -43.71
N GLN A 143 54.14 -6.19 -43.18
CA GLN A 143 55.19 -5.25 -42.79
C GLN A 143 55.87 -5.64 -41.45
N GLY A 144 55.46 -6.74 -40.81
CA GLY A 144 56.06 -7.27 -39.59
C GLY A 144 55.45 -6.73 -38.29
N VAL A 145 54.30 -6.05 -38.35
CA VAL A 145 53.57 -5.60 -37.17
C VAL A 145 52.86 -6.79 -36.52
N ASN A 146 53.08 -6.98 -35.21
CA ASN A 146 52.39 -7.99 -34.41
C ASN A 146 51.43 -7.32 -33.43
N PHE A 147 50.21 -7.84 -33.34
CA PHE A 147 49.21 -7.32 -32.42
C PHE A 147 49.28 -8.07 -31.09
N MET A 148 49.53 -7.33 -30.01
CA MET A 148 49.70 -7.91 -28.68
C MET A 148 48.74 -7.26 -27.68
N LEU A 149 48.06 -8.10 -26.91
CA LEU A 149 47.25 -7.69 -25.77
C LEU A 149 48.07 -7.85 -24.49
N ALA A 150 48.40 -6.74 -23.84
CA ALA A 150 49.05 -6.73 -22.54
C ALA A 150 48.02 -6.93 -21.43
N LEU A 151 48.11 -8.04 -20.71
CA LEU A 151 47.25 -8.35 -19.57
C LEU A 151 48.06 -8.32 -18.27
N PRO A 152 47.50 -7.82 -17.15
CA PRO A 152 48.15 -7.88 -15.85
C PRO A 152 48.56 -9.32 -15.47
N ALA A 153 49.73 -9.45 -14.83
CA ALA A 153 50.27 -10.73 -14.34
C ALA A 153 50.49 -11.83 -15.41
N MET A 154 50.37 -11.49 -16.70
CA MET A 154 50.44 -12.42 -17.82
C MET A 154 51.47 -11.98 -18.85
N ARG A 155 52.00 -12.94 -19.61
CA ARG A 155 52.74 -12.62 -20.83
C ARG A 155 51.77 -11.98 -21.83
N PRO A 156 52.19 -10.95 -22.60
CA PRO A 156 51.35 -10.40 -23.66
C PRO A 156 50.85 -11.50 -24.60
N LEU A 157 49.55 -11.48 -24.87
CA LEU A 157 48.90 -12.43 -25.75
C LEU A 157 49.02 -11.93 -27.20
N ASN A 158 49.56 -12.74 -28.10
CA ASN A 158 49.57 -12.41 -29.52
C ASN A 158 48.18 -12.70 -30.11
N ILE A 159 47.63 -11.72 -30.83
CA ILE A 159 46.37 -11.85 -31.57
C ILE A 159 46.71 -11.85 -33.06
N PRO A 160 46.57 -12.98 -33.76
CA PRO A 160 46.81 -13.04 -35.20
C PRO A 160 45.91 -12.06 -35.96
N ALA A 161 46.41 -11.46 -37.04
CA ALA A 161 45.64 -10.52 -37.85
C ALA A 161 44.28 -11.08 -38.30
N ALA A 162 44.27 -12.34 -38.73
CA ALA A 162 43.07 -13.07 -39.14
C ALA A 162 42.01 -13.21 -38.02
N GLU A 163 42.44 -13.17 -36.76
CA GLU A 163 41.56 -13.34 -35.59
C GLU A 163 41.14 -11.99 -34.96
N LEU A 164 41.71 -10.87 -35.39
CA LEU A 164 41.36 -9.54 -34.87
C LEU A 164 39.88 -9.18 -35.09
N ALA A 165 39.28 -9.65 -36.19
CA ALA A 165 37.85 -9.45 -36.42
C ALA A 165 36.99 -10.16 -35.36
N ALA A 166 37.38 -11.37 -34.94
CA ALA A 166 36.71 -12.10 -33.87
C ALA A 166 36.92 -11.41 -32.51
N TYR A 167 38.16 -11.00 -32.22
CA TYR A 167 38.48 -10.23 -31.03
C TYR A 167 37.71 -8.91 -30.94
N ARG A 168 37.55 -8.18 -32.05
CA ARG A 168 36.81 -6.91 -32.08
C ARG A 168 35.32 -7.09 -31.77
N ARG A 169 34.71 -8.20 -32.21
CA ARG A 169 33.29 -8.48 -31.97
C ARG A 169 33.04 -8.86 -30.51
N GLU A 170 33.86 -9.74 -29.96
CA GLU A 170 33.70 -10.29 -28.60
C GLU A 170 35.06 -10.45 -27.89
N PRO A 171 35.66 -9.35 -27.39
CA PRO A 171 37.03 -9.38 -26.87
C PRO A 171 37.18 -10.24 -25.61
N GLU A 172 36.20 -10.20 -24.71
CA GLU A 172 36.25 -10.95 -23.46
C GLU A 172 36.15 -12.46 -23.70
N ASN A 173 35.22 -12.89 -24.55
CA ASN A 173 35.04 -14.30 -24.91
C ASN A 173 36.25 -14.84 -25.66
N TYR A 174 36.80 -14.05 -26.59
CA TYR A 174 37.99 -14.42 -27.33
C TYR A 174 39.20 -14.65 -26.40
N VAL A 175 39.45 -13.72 -25.47
CA VAL A 175 40.57 -13.85 -24.53
C VAL A 175 40.34 -15.00 -23.56
N ALA A 176 39.13 -15.16 -23.03
CA ALA A 176 38.78 -16.30 -22.17
C ALA A 176 39.04 -17.64 -22.88
N ALA A 177 38.65 -17.76 -24.15
CA ALA A 177 38.90 -18.95 -24.98
C ALA A 177 40.40 -19.18 -25.22
N LYS A 178 41.18 -18.13 -25.53
CA LYS A 178 42.65 -18.24 -25.69
C LYS A 178 43.36 -18.63 -24.40
N LEU A 179 42.81 -18.25 -23.25
CA LEU A 179 43.32 -18.60 -21.93
C LEU A 179 42.79 -19.95 -21.41
N GLY A 180 41.82 -20.56 -22.10
CA GLY A 180 41.22 -21.85 -21.72
C GLY A 180 40.35 -21.78 -20.47
N ILE A 181 39.75 -20.62 -20.18
CA ILE A 181 38.90 -20.39 -19.00
C ILE A 181 37.48 -20.00 -19.41
N GLU A 182 36.53 -20.19 -18.50
CA GLU A 182 35.15 -19.76 -18.71
C GLU A 182 35.04 -18.23 -18.80
N PRO A 183 34.21 -17.67 -19.72
CA PRO A 183 34.03 -16.23 -19.85
C PRO A 183 33.63 -15.53 -18.54
N ALA A 184 32.77 -16.14 -17.74
CA ALA A 184 32.36 -15.60 -16.45
C ALA A 184 33.54 -15.48 -15.47
N LEU A 185 34.44 -16.48 -15.45
CA LEU A 185 35.64 -16.45 -14.62
C LEU A 185 36.60 -15.34 -15.07
N TYR A 186 36.78 -15.19 -16.39
CA TYR A 186 37.61 -14.12 -16.94
C TYR A 186 37.06 -12.73 -16.62
N GLN A 187 35.74 -12.52 -16.70
CA GLN A 187 35.09 -11.27 -16.31
C GLN A 187 35.31 -10.94 -14.83
N ALA A 188 35.13 -11.93 -13.94
CA ALA A 188 35.39 -11.75 -12.51
C ALA A 188 36.86 -11.38 -12.24
N TRP A 189 37.80 -12.05 -12.92
CA TRP A 189 39.22 -11.72 -12.84
C TRP A 189 39.54 -10.32 -13.42
N LEU A 190 38.87 -9.89 -14.48
CA LEU A 190 39.06 -8.57 -15.09
C LEU A 190 38.65 -7.45 -14.11
N LEU A 191 37.54 -7.62 -13.40
CA LEU A 191 37.10 -6.69 -12.36
C LEU A 191 38.12 -6.64 -11.21
N TYR A 192 38.58 -7.80 -10.75
CA TYR A 192 39.61 -7.92 -9.72
C TYR A 192 40.94 -7.26 -10.14
N SER A 193 41.43 -7.53 -11.34
CA SER A 193 42.72 -7.02 -11.81
C SER A 193 42.73 -5.50 -12.05
N ARG A 194 41.58 -4.89 -12.36
CA ARG A 194 41.42 -3.43 -12.48
C ARG A 194 41.48 -2.73 -11.13
N ASN A 195 40.99 -3.36 -10.06
CA ASN A 195 41.03 -2.83 -8.71
C ASN A 195 41.29 -3.96 -7.70
N PRO A 196 42.57 -4.37 -7.52
CA PRO A 196 42.91 -5.53 -6.71
C PRO A 196 42.88 -5.16 -5.23
N VAL A 197 41.68 -5.08 -4.68
CA VAL A 197 41.41 -4.84 -3.26
C VAL A 197 40.49 -5.92 -2.72
N CYS A 198 40.59 -6.19 -1.42
CA CYS A 198 39.76 -7.16 -0.74
C CYS A 198 38.29 -6.75 -0.77
N VAL A 199 37.43 -7.65 -1.28
CA VAL A 199 35.99 -7.42 -1.45
C VAL A 199 35.15 -7.79 -0.21
N GLU A 200 35.77 -8.29 0.86
CA GLU A 200 35.04 -8.66 2.08
C GLU A 200 34.37 -7.44 2.70
N GLN A 201 33.09 -7.58 3.04
CA GLN A 201 32.35 -6.57 3.80
C GLN A 201 32.67 -6.71 5.29
N VAL A 202 33.28 -5.68 5.86
CA VAL A 202 33.57 -5.61 7.31
C VAL A 202 32.34 -5.11 8.07
N THR A 203 31.61 -4.15 7.49
CA THR A 203 30.31 -3.65 7.96
C THR A 203 29.38 -3.38 6.76
N GLU A 204 28.10 -3.08 6.98
CA GLU A 204 27.10 -2.87 5.92
C GLU A 204 27.54 -1.84 4.85
N ASP A 205 28.37 -0.86 5.23
CA ASP A 205 28.85 0.21 4.34
C ASP A 205 30.38 0.26 4.16
N CYS A 206 31.15 -0.67 4.73
CA CYS A 206 32.62 -0.65 4.63
C CYS A 206 33.20 -1.97 4.14
N GLN A 207 33.89 -1.91 3.00
CA GLN A 207 34.73 -3.00 2.49
C GLN A 207 36.13 -2.93 3.11
N CYS A 208 36.77 -4.10 3.28
CA CYS A 208 38.12 -4.19 3.83
C CYS A 208 39.13 -3.30 3.08
N GLY A 209 39.11 -3.32 1.74
CA GLY A 209 39.94 -2.45 0.91
C GLY A 209 41.44 -2.75 0.94
N ALA A 210 41.89 -3.80 1.64
CA ALA A 210 43.29 -4.22 1.66
C ALA A 210 43.77 -4.57 0.24
N ARG A 211 44.92 -4.03 -0.18
CA ARG A 211 45.49 -4.24 -1.51
C ARG A 211 45.94 -5.69 -1.70
N LEU A 212 45.59 -6.27 -2.84
CA LEU A 212 45.88 -7.65 -3.21
C LEU A 212 46.88 -7.71 -4.38
N GLU A 213 47.62 -8.81 -4.47
CA GLU A 213 48.50 -9.09 -5.61
C GLU A 213 47.69 -9.69 -6.76
N ILE A 214 47.86 -9.15 -7.96
CA ILE A 214 47.15 -9.66 -9.14
C ILE A 214 47.73 -11.03 -9.51
N VAL A 215 46.91 -12.08 -9.37
CA VAL A 215 47.21 -13.43 -9.83
C VAL A 215 46.85 -13.61 -11.30
N ARG A 216 47.32 -14.69 -11.92
CA ARG A 216 46.94 -15.02 -13.30
C ARG A 216 45.47 -15.40 -13.40
N PRO A 217 44.80 -15.17 -14.54
CA PRO A 217 43.41 -15.61 -14.76
C PRO A 217 43.19 -17.10 -14.48
N SER A 218 44.14 -17.97 -14.86
CA SER A 218 44.08 -19.42 -14.64
C SER A 218 44.24 -19.84 -13.18
N GLU A 219 44.81 -18.98 -12.35
CA GLU A 219 45.05 -19.21 -10.91
C GLU A 219 43.99 -18.49 -10.06
N PHE A 220 43.12 -17.71 -10.70
CA PHE A 220 42.09 -16.93 -10.02
C PHE A 220 40.95 -17.84 -9.59
N ILE A 221 40.73 -17.88 -8.28
CA ILE A 221 39.61 -18.56 -7.66
C ILE A 221 38.71 -17.48 -7.04
N PRO A 222 37.47 -17.31 -7.52
CA PRO A 222 36.50 -16.40 -6.90
C PRO A 222 36.34 -16.68 -5.41
N ASP A 223 36.10 -15.63 -4.63
CA ASP A 223 35.98 -15.67 -3.16
C ASP A 223 37.23 -16.07 -2.37
N VAL A 224 38.28 -16.54 -3.04
CA VAL A 224 39.58 -16.78 -2.39
C VAL A 224 40.57 -15.72 -2.84
N SER A 225 40.77 -15.59 -4.14
CA SER A 225 41.80 -14.71 -4.73
C SER A 225 41.48 -13.22 -4.55
N ASN A 226 40.20 -12.87 -4.44
CA ASN A 226 39.70 -11.51 -4.23
C ASN A 226 39.54 -11.12 -2.74
N ARG A 227 40.05 -11.93 -1.80
CA ARG A 227 40.07 -11.64 -0.35
C ARG A 227 41.50 -11.58 0.18
N CYS A 228 41.74 -10.80 1.24
CA CYS A 228 43.05 -10.74 1.91
C CYS A 228 43.28 -11.97 2.80
N PRO A 229 44.52 -12.28 3.21
CA PRO A 229 44.82 -13.43 4.08
C PRO A 229 43.92 -13.51 5.32
N ASP A 230 43.71 -12.40 6.02
CA ASP A 230 42.88 -12.33 7.23
C ASP A 230 41.42 -12.77 6.98
N HIS A 231 40.89 -12.46 5.81
CA HIS A 231 39.52 -12.83 5.42
C HIS A 231 39.44 -14.19 4.72
N ARG A 232 40.54 -14.73 4.20
CA ARG A 232 40.63 -16.10 3.69
C ARG A 232 40.60 -17.11 4.84
N ASP A 233 41.32 -16.84 5.93
CA ASP A 233 41.41 -17.74 7.07
C ASP A 233 40.09 -17.83 7.84
N ASN A 234 39.38 -16.70 7.96
CA ASN A 234 38.02 -16.64 8.54
C ASN A 234 36.98 -17.47 7.77
N LEU A 235 37.13 -17.63 6.45
CA LEU A 235 36.25 -18.51 5.65
C LEU A 235 36.47 -19.98 6.01
N VAL A 236 37.72 -20.40 6.20
CA VAL A 236 38.08 -21.77 6.57
C VAL A 236 37.54 -22.10 7.96
N GLU A 237 37.62 -21.17 8.91
CA GLU A 237 37.03 -21.33 10.25
C GLU A 237 35.50 -21.39 10.19
N LYS A 238 34.84 -20.52 9.41
CA LYS A 238 33.38 -20.55 9.23
C LYS A 238 32.87 -21.83 8.55
N LEU A 239 33.62 -22.39 7.60
CA LEU A 239 33.29 -23.66 6.95
C LEU A 239 33.52 -24.87 7.87
N ASN A 240 34.52 -24.81 8.75
CA ASN A 240 34.80 -25.89 9.72
C ASN A 240 33.87 -25.88 10.94
N LEU A 241 33.34 -24.71 11.33
CA LEU A 241 32.34 -24.56 12.39
C LEU A 241 30.90 -24.82 11.92
N GLY A 242 30.70 -25.02 10.61
CA GLY A 242 29.41 -25.37 10.00
C GLY A 242 29.16 -26.87 9.82
N ARG A 243 29.93 -27.75 10.48
CA ARG A 243 29.64 -29.20 10.62
C ARG A 243 29.18 -29.54 12.02
#